data_AF-F8QJL5-F1
#
_entry.id   AF-F8QJL5-F1
#
_cell.length_a   1.000
_cell.length_b   1.000
_cell.length_c   1.000
_cell.angle_alpha   90.00
_cell.angle_beta   90.00
_cell.angle_gamma   90.00
#
_symmetry.space_group_name_H-M   'P 1'
#
loop_
_entity.id
_entity.type
_entity.pdbx_description
1 polymer ?
#
loop_
_entity_poly.entity_id
_entity_poly.type
_entity_poly.pdbx_seq_one_letter_code
_entity_poly.pdbx_strand_id
1 'polypeptide(L)'
;MPAHYNSRVNYHLSLPDPRTAPFQVNSASRQFFDLCGVEKTAKQDERIQALVDNLQPYPDDAPFMKMGPENKAVWKSCWTEKIDHTVNVHFVNEIVDCVWDNETALRTVPGGKPELVDADYNKDVIIKMKKLYWGNLQSQVKARAGIHQS
;
A
#
# COMPACT_ATOMS: atom_id res chain seq x y z
N MET A 1 -26.69 -20.04 39.19
CA MET A 1 -25.23 -20.31 39.30
C MET A 1 -24.64 -20.25 37.89
N PRO A 2 -23.41 -19.73 37.74
CA PRO A 2 -23.15 -18.51 36.95
C PRO A 2 -22.33 -18.71 35.66
N ALA A 3 -22.00 -17.56 35.07
CA ALA A 3 -21.36 -17.25 33.80
C ALA A 3 -19.84 -17.55 33.69
N HIS A 4 -19.34 -17.24 32.47
CA HIS A 4 -17.96 -16.95 32.05
C HIS A 4 -17.10 -18.16 31.64
N TYR A 5 -16.15 -18.09 30.70
CA TYR A 5 -15.75 -17.24 29.56
C TYR A 5 -14.47 -17.91 29.01
N ASN A 6 -14.03 -17.53 27.80
CA ASN A 6 -12.73 -17.82 27.17
C ASN A 6 -12.49 -19.22 26.57
N SER A 7 -12.66 -19.32 25.26
CA SER A 7 -11.51 -19.69 24.43
C SER A 7 -11.17 -18.50 23.52
N ARG A 8 -10.13 -17.76 23.92
CA ARG A 8 -9.42 -16.85 23.03
C ARG A 8 -8.83 -17.73 21.93
N VAL A 9 -9.41 -17.68 20.74
CA VAL A 9 -8.70 -18.09 19.53
C VAL A 9 -7.60 -17.06 19.35
N ASN A 10 -6.40 -17.38 19.84
CA ASN A 10 -5.18 -16.70 19.45
C ASN A 10 -4.98 -17.02 17.98
N TYR A 11 -5.53 -16.19 17.09
CA TYR A 11 -5.00 -16.08 15.75
C TYR A 11 -3.61 -15.50 15.90
N HIS A 12 -2.63 -16.39 16.01
CA HIS A 12 -1.25 -16.05 15.67
C HIS A 12 -1.28 -15.78 14.17
N LEU A 13 -1.61 -14.54 13.81
CA LEU A 13 -1.21 -13.95 12.55
C LEU A 13 0.31 -14.00 12.57
N SER A 14 0.87 -15.12 12.14
CA SER A 14 2.26 -15.21 11.73
C SER A 14 2.38 -14.32 10.50
N LEU A 15 2.44 -13.01 10.75
CA LEU A 15 2.92 -12.06 9.78
C LEU A 15 4.32 -12.55 9.42
N PRO A 16 4.59 -12.89 8.15
CA PRO A 16 5.91 -13.33 7.77
C PRO A 16 6.92 -12.25 8.16
N ASP A 17 8.06 -12.69 8.70
CA ASP A 17 9.19 -11.82 8.99
C ASP A 17 9.49 -10.99 7.73
N PRO A 18 9.42 -9.65 7.81
CA PRO A 18 9.53 -8.77 6.64
C PRO A 18 10.90 -8.85 5.95
N ARG A 19 11.86 -9.59 6.53
CA ARG A 19 13.21 -9.78 6.01
C ARG A 19 13.46 -11.13 5.32
N THR A 20 12.56 -12.11 5.45
CA THR A 20 12.87 -13.51 5.03
C THR A 20 11.81 -14.18 4.16
N ALA A 21 10.61 -13.61 4.01
CA ALA A 21 9.72 -14.02 2.92
C ALA A 21 9.94 -13.07 1.73
N PRO A 22 10.20 -13.56 0.50
CA PRO A 22 9.78 -12.79 -0.64
C PRO A 22 8.26 -12.68 -0.49
N PHE A 23 7.78 -11.56 0.06
CA PHE A 23 6.42 -11.13 -0.18
C PHE A 23 6.31 -11.23 -1.68
N GLN A 24 5.62 -12.26 -2.19
CA GLN A 24 5.25 -12.29 -3.58
C GLN A 24 4.68 -10.91 -3.85
N VAL A 25 5.21 -10.27 -4.88
CA VAL A 25 4.73 -8.98 -5.34
C VAL A 25 3.31 -9.25 -5.84
N ASN A 26 2.35 -9.42 -4.92
CA ASN A 26 0.94 -9.47 -5.22
C ASN A 26 0.65 -8.15 -5.95
N SER A 27 -0.13 -8.19 -7.02
CA SER A 27 -0.42 -6.98 -7.81
C SER A 27 -0.93 -5.84 -6.93
N ALA A 28 -1.58 -6.19 -5.82
CA ALA A 28 -2.09 -5.30 -4.81
C ALA A 28 -1.00 -4.44 -4.12
N SER A 29 0.24 -4.90 -3.99
CA SER A 29 1.36 -4.11 -3.45
C SER A 29 2.08 -3.30 -4.54
N ARG A 30 1.95 -3.72 -5.80
CA ARG A 30 2.51 -3.02 -6.97
C ARG A 30 1.86 -1.67 -7.21
N GLN A 31 0.59 -1.52 -6.84
CA GLN A 31 -0.17 -0.28 -7.01
C GLN A 31 0.49 0.94 -6.35
N PHE A 32 1.22 0.76 -5.23
CA PHE A 32 1.96 1.84 -4.58
C PHE A 32 2.98 2.49 -5.54
N PHE A 33 3.68 1.66 -6.31
CA PHE A 33 4.67 2.12 -7.27
C PHE A 33 4.01 2.61 -8.56
N ASP A 34 2.95 1.93 -9.02
CA ASP A 34 2.22 2.30 -10.24
C ASP A 34 1.55 3.68 -10.12
N LEU A 35 0.98 4.03 -8.95
CA LEU A 35 0.39 5.34 -8.68
C LEU A 35 1.46 6.44 -8.55
N CYS A 36 2.64 6.11 -8.04
CA CYS A 36 3.78 7.03 -7.99
C CYS A 36 4.49 7.18 -9.34
N GLY A 37 4.02 6.52 -10.41
CA GLY A 37 4.65 6.59 -11.73
C GLY A 37 6.01 5.89 -11.81
N VAL A 38 6.31 5.00 -10.87
CA VAL A 38 7.57 4.25 -10.83
C VAL A 38 7.54 3.14 -11.88
N GLU A 39 8.67 2.93 -12.55
CA GLU A 39 8.77 1.97 -13.64
C GLU A 39 8.48 0.53 -13.17
N LYS A 40 7.62 -0.16 -13.92
CA LYS A 40 7.11 -1.50 -13.61
C LYS A 40 8.19 -2.59 -13.56
N THR A 41 9.23 -2.43 -14.37
CA THR A 41 10.38 -3.33 -14.53
C THR A 41 11.51 -3.03 -13.53
N ALA A 42 11.45 -1.90 -12.83
CA ALA A 42 12.47 -1.51 -11.86
C ALA A 42 12.55 -2.52 -10.71
N LYS A 43 13.78 -2.77 -10.24
CA LYS A 43 14.06 -3.61 -9.07
C LYS A 43 13.62 -2.88 -7.79
N GLN A 44 13.43 -3.63 -6.71
CA GLN A 44 12.96 -3.06 -5.43
C GLN A 44 13.79 -1.86 -4.98
N ASP A 45 15.13 -1.95 -5.02
CA ASP A 45 16.01 -0.84 -4.61
C ASP A 45 15.85 0.41 -5.50
N GLU A 46 15.69 0.23 -6.81
CA GLU A 46 15.44 1.31 -7.77
C GLU A 46 14.08 1.97 -7.49
N ARG A 47 13.06 1.17 -7.15
CA ARG A 47 11.74 1.67 -6.77
C ARG A 47 11.79 2.49 -5.50
N ILE A 48 12.50 2.00 -4.47
CA ILE A 48 12.68 2.75 -3.21
C ILE A 48 13.46 4.04 -3.49
N GLN A 49 14.50 3.99 -4.32
CA GLN A 49 15.24 5.19 -4.70
C GLN A 49 14.35 6.21 -5.42
N ALA A 50 13.48 5.78 -6.34
CA ALA A 50 12.53 6.67 -7.01
C ALA A 50 11.54 7.34 -6.03
N LEU A 51 11.14 6.64 -4.96
CA LEU A 51 10.34 7.25 -3.88
C LEU A 51 11.16 8.26 -3.06
N VAL A 52 12.44 7.99 -2.81
CA VAL A 52 13.36 8.91 -2.13
C VAL A 52 13.59 10.18 -2.95
N ASP A 53 13.79 10.04 -4.26
CA ASP A 53 13.98 11.18 -5.16
C ASP A 53 12.72 12.09 -5.22
N ASN A 54 11.57 11.56 -4.77
CA ASN A 54 10.29 12.25 -4.69
C ASN A 54 9.75 12.36 -3.25
N LEU A 55 10.64 12.53 -2.26
CA LEU A 55 10.28 12.66 -0.83
C LEU A 55 9.28 13.76 -0.53
N GLN A 56 9.40 14.90 -1.23
CA GLN A 56 8.56 16.06 -1.00
C GLN A 56 7.24 15.90 -1.75
N PRO A 57 6.10 16.22 -1.11
CA PRO A 57 4.82 16.27 -1.80
C PRO A 57 4.83 17.36 -2.89
N TYR A 58 3.80 17.38 -3.72
CA TYR A 58 3.59 18.52 -4.61
C TYR A 58 3.32 19.80 -3.79
N PRO A 59 3.55 20.99 -4.38
CA PRO A 59 3.16 22.25 -3.75
C PRO A 59 1.68 22.27 -3.32
N ASP A 60 1.38 23.06 -2.30
CA ASP A 60 0.02 23.26 -1.76
C ASP A 60 -0.65 21.97 -1.26
N ASP A 61 0.14 20.99 -0.80
CA ASP A 61 -0.31 19.67 -0.35
C ASP A 61 -1.17 18.92 -1.38
N ALA A 62 -0.97 19.21 -2.68
CA ALA A 62 -1.66 18.51 -3.74
C ALA A 62 -1.26 17.01 -3.72
N PRO A 63 -2.21 16.08 -3.62
CA PRO A 63 -1.89 14.65 -3.44
C PRO A 63 -1.37 13.98 -4.73
N PHE A 64 -1.69 14.56 -5.89
CA PHE A 64 -1.24 14.08 -7.19
C PHE A 64 -1.14 15.23 -8.21
N MET A 65 -0.41 14.99 -9.28
CA MET A 65 -0.39 15.83 -10.49
C MET A 65 -0.84 15.00 -11.68
N LYS A 66 -1.63 15.59 -12.59
CA LYS A 66 -1.99 14.94 -13.86
C LYS A 66 -0.85 15.12 -14.86
N MET A 67 -0.37 14.02 -15.44
CA MET A 67 0.73 14.02 -16.40
C MET A 67 0.35 13.30 -17.69
N GLY A 68 0.98 13.71 -18.79
CA GLY A 68 0.84 13.09 -20.10
C GLY A 68 -0.49 13.38 -20.83
N PRO A 69 -0.62 12.94 -22.09
CA PRO A 69 -1.79 13.20 -22.93
C PRO A 69 -3.07 12.52 -22.41
N GLU A 70 -2.92 11.49 -21.59
CA GLU A 70 -4.00 10.73 -20.96
C GLU A 70 -4.42 11.27 -19.59
N ASN A 71 -3.81 12.38 -19.13
CA ASN A 71 -4.11 13.01 -17.83
C ASN A 71 -4.03 12.05 -16.64
N LYS A 72 -3.10 11.09 -16.69
CA LYS A 72 -2.90 10.10 -15.63
C LYS A 72 -2.46 10.80 -14.35
N ALA A 73 -3.12 10.51 -13.23
CA ALA A 73 -2.72 11.00 -11.92
C ALA A 73 -1.43 10.31 -11.46
N VAL A 74 -0.40 11.09 -11.18
CA VAL A 74 0.86 10.65 -10.57
C VAL A 74 0.90 11.18 -9.14
N TRP A 75 0.85 10.27 -8.18
CA TRP A 75 0.75 10.55 -6.76
C TRP A 75 2.11 10.78 -6.11
N LYS A 76 2.13 11.62 -5.07
CA LYS A 76 3.28 11.75 -4.16
C LYS A 76 2.81 11.70 -2.73
N SER A 77 3.22 10.65 -2.01
CA SER A 77 2.95 10.51 -0.58
C SER A 77 3.90 11.42 0.21
N CYS A 78 3.44 11.98 1.33
CA CYS A 78 4.29 12.64 2.31
C CYS A 78 5.01 11.59 3.16
N TRP A 79 6.09 11.02 2.63
CA TRP A 79 6.82 9.92 3.29
C TRP A 79 7.44 10.33 4.63
N THR A 80 7.69 11.62 4.87
CA THR A 80 8.19 12.14 6.15
C THR A 80 7.12 12.15 7.23
N GLU A 81 5.86 12.35 6.84
CA GLU A 81 4.72 12.51 7.74
C GLU A 81 4.11 11.18 8.18
N LYS A 82 3.23 11.22 9.18
CA LYS A 82 2.49 10.03 9.63
C LYS A 82 1.41 9.63 8.61
N ILE A 83 0.90 8.41 8.74
CA ILE A 83 -0.12 7.87 7.81
C ILE A 83 -1.47 8.59 7.90
N ASP A 84 -1.75 9.27 9.01
CA ASP A 84 -2.94 10.07 9.25
C ASP A 84 -2.86 11.47 8.61
N HIS A 85 -1.70 11.84 8.06
CA HIS A 85 -1.57 13.04 7.24
C HIS A 85 -2.52 12.96 6.04
N THR A 86 -3.23 14.06 5.75
CA THR A 86 -4.30 14.12 4.75
C THR A 86 -3.88 13.55 3.38
N VAL A 87 -2.71 13.93 2.87
CA VAL A 87 -2.17 13.40 1.60
C VAL A 87 -1.95 11.88 1.65
N ASN A 88 -1.43 11.37 2.76
CA ASN A 88 -1.15 9.93 2.93
C ASN A 88 -2.45 9.13 3.05
N VAL A 89 -3.46 9.67 3.73
CA VAL A 89 -4.80 9.07 3.80
C VAL A 89 -5.41 8.98 2.40
N HIS A 90 -5.38 10.06 1.62
CA HIS A 90 -5.90 10.05 0.25
C HIS A 90 -5.16 9.06 -0.63
N PHE A 91 -3.83 9.02 -0.55
CA PHE A 91 -3.01 8.08 -1.31
C PHE A 91 -3.33 6.62 -0.99
N VAL A 92 -3.44 6.27 0.30
CA VAL A 92 -3.79 4.90 0.71
C VAL A 92 -5.21 4.54 0.28
N ASN A 93 -6.16 5.47 0.35
CA ASN A 93 -7.53 5.21 -0.09
C ASN A 93 -7.59 4.96 -1.61
N GLU A 94 -6.84 5.73 -2.41
CA GLU A 94 -6.76 5.50 -3.86
C GLU A 94 -6.21 4.10 -4.18
N ILE A 95 -5.18 3.67 -3.45
CA ILE A 95 -4.66 2.30 -3.57
C ILE A 95 -5.73 1.26 -3.21
N VAL A 96 -6.49 1.49 -2.14
CA VAL A 96 -7.55 0.57 -1.71
C VAL A 96 -8.62 0.46 -2.79
N ASP A 97 -9.03 1.58 -3.38
CA ASP A 97 -10.03 1.59 -4.44
C ASP A 97 -9.50 0.91 -5.70
N CYS A 98 -8.24 1.16 -6.09
CA CYS A 98 -7.59 0.44 -7.19
C CYS A 98 -7.53 -1.09 -6.95
N VAL A 99 -7.21 -1.54 -5.74
CA VAL A 99 -7.24 -2.98 -5.41
C VAL A 99 -8.65 -3.51 -5.50
N TRP A 100 -9.61 -2.79 -4.91
CA TRP A 100 -11.00 -3.20 -4.87
C TRP A 100 -11.58 -3.37 -6.27
N ASP A 101 -11.36 -2.40 -7.15
CA ASP A 101 -11.88 -2.40 -8.51
C ASP A 101 -11.26 -3.53 -9.34
N ASN A 102 -9.94 -3.71 -9.24
CA ASN A 102 -9.24 -4.80 -9.92
C ASN A 102 -9.75 -6.17 -9.45
N GLU A 103 -9.93 -6.36 -8.14
CA GLU A 103 -10.42 -7.63 -7.61
C GLU A 103 -11.88 -7.89 -7.94
N THR A 104 -12.71 -6.85 -7.92
CA THR A 104 -14.11 -6.94 -8.36
C THR A 104 -14.17 -7.35 -9.82
N ALA A 105 -13.33 -6.76 -10.68
CA ALA A 105 -13.25 -7.11 -12.10
C ALA A 105 -12.82 -8.58 -12.30
N LEU A 106 -11.78 -9.04 -11.59
CA LEU A 106 -11.31 -10.42 -11.68
C LEU A 106 -12.36 -11.43 -11.18
N ARG A 107 -13.17 -11.06 -10.18
CA ARG A 107 -14.24 -11.93 -9.63
C ARG A 107 -15.45 -12.04 -10.55
N THR A 108 -15.74 -10.99 -11.31
CA THR A 108 -16.93 -10.93 -12.17
C THR A 108 -16.70 -11.50 -13.56
N VAL A 109 -15.44 -11.63 -14.00
CA VAL A 109 -15.07 -12.23 -15.29
C VAL A 109 -15.07 -13.76 -15.19
N PRO A 110 -15.74 -14.49 -16.12
CA PRO A 110 -15.66 -15.95 -16.19
C PRO A 110 -14.22 -16.44 -16.34
N GLY A 111 -13.77 -17.30 -15.43
CA GLY A 111 -12.40 -17.81 -15.41
C GLY A 111 -11.36 -16.82 -14.87
N GLY A 112 -11.79 -15.68 -14.32
CA GLY A 112 -10.92 -14.74 -13.63
C GLY A 112 -10.29 -15.38 -12.39
N LYS A 113 -9.10 -14.88 -12.04
CA LYS A 113 -8.28 -15.38 -10.93
C LYS A 113 -8.07 -14.24 -9.93
N PRO A 114 -9.02 -14.00 -9.02
CA PRO A 114 -8.82 -13.01 -7.97
C PRO A 114 -7.60 -13.38 -7.11
N GLU A 115 -6.84 -12.38 -6.67
CA GLU A 115 -5.65 -12.61 -5.84
C GLU A 115 -6.02 -12.68 -4.36
N LEU A 116 -7.03 -11.91 -3.93
CA LEU A 116 -7.56 -11.98 -2.57
C LEU A 116 -8.49 -13.18 -2.40
N VAL A 117 -8.29 -13.92 -1.30
CA VAL A 117 -9.26 -14.92 -0.83
C VAL A 117 -10.53 -14.24 -0.33
N ASP A 118 -11.66 -14.96 -0.31
CA ASP A 118 -12.97 -14.38 0.03
C ASP A 118 -13.02 -13.74 1.42
N ALA A 119 -12.29 -14.28 2.39
CA ALA A 119 -12.18 -13.70 3.73
C ALA A 119 -11.48 -12.34 3.75
N ASP A 120 -10.54 -12.12 2.81
CA ASP A 120 -9.77 -10.88 2.69
C ASP A 120 -10.40 -9.88 1.70
N TYR A 121 -11.42 -10.31 0.95
CA TYR A 121 -12.21 -9.46 0.06
C TYR A 121 -13.20 -8.59 0.85
N ASN A 122 -12.64 -7.69 1.66
CA ASN A 122 -13.36 -6.74 2.49
C ASN A 122 -12.56 -5.43 2.52
N LYS A 123 -13.20 -4.30 2.21
CA LYS A 123 -12.51 -3.00 2.12
C LYS A 123 -11.76 -2.64 3.41
N ASP A 124 -12.29 -2.93 4.59
CA ASP A 124 -11.62 -2.63 5.86
C ASP A 124 -10.37 -3.50 6.07
N VAL A 125 -10.41 -4.75 5.63
CA VAL A 125 -9.25 -5.65 5.66
C VAL A 125 -8.18 -5.15 4.70
N ILE A 126 -8.57 -4.79 3.47
CA ILE A 126 -7.67 -4.23 2.46
C ILE A 126 -7.01 -2.95 2.99
N ILE A 127 -7.79 -2.02 3.56
CA ILE A 127 -7.25 -0.78 4.17
C ILE A 127 -6.18 -1.11 5.21
N LYS A 128 -6.44 -2.05 6.14
CA LYS A 128 -5.46 -2.45 7.16
C LYS A 128 -4.18 -3.00 6.53
N MET A 129 -4.30 -3.87 5.54
CA MET A 129 -3.15 -4.41 4.81
C MET A 129 -2.35 -3.32 4.09
N LYS A 130 -3.02 -2.35 3.45
CA LYS A 130 -2.36 -1.23 2.76
C LYS A 130 -1.69 -0.26 3.71
N LYS A 131 -2.29 0.03 4.86
CA LYS A 131 -1.66 0.85 5.90
C LYS A 131 -0.38 0.20 6.44
N LEU A 132 -0.41 -1.11 6.70
CA LEU A 132 0.77 -1.86 7.15
C LEU A 132 1.88 -1.82 6.10
N TYR A 133 1.53 -2.07 4.83
CA TYR A 133 2.50 -2.04 3.73
C TYR A 133 3.09 -0.63 3.51
N TRP A 134 2.26 0.41 3.58
CA TRP A 134 2.72 1.80 3.50
C TRP A 134 3.71 2.11 4.63
N GLY A 135 3.44 1.68 5.87
CA GLY A 135 4.38 1.88 6.99
C GLY A 135 5.73 1.17 6.80
N ASN A 136 5.72 -0.02 6.18
CA ASN A 136 6.95 -0.70 5.80
C ASN A 136 7.72 0.06 4.71
N LEU A 137 7.03 0.51 3.65
CA LEU A 137 7.64 1.35 2.61
C LEU A 137 8.20 2.66 3.19
N GLN A 138 7.43 3.32 4.05
CA GLN A 138 7.85 4.54 4.72
C GLN A 138 9.15 4.33 5.50
N SER A 139 9.25 3.22 6.23
CA SER A 139 10.44 2.87 6.99
C SER A 139 11.66 2.67 6.07
N GLN A 140 11.48 1.99 4.93
CA GLN A 140 12.52 1.82 3.91
C GLN A 140 12.95 3.15 3.28
N VAL A 141 11.98 4.00 2.90
CA VAL A 141 12.23 5.33 2.31
C VAL A 141 12.98 6.22 3.30
N LYS A 142 12.53 6.30 4.55
CA LYS A 142 13.20 7.10 5.61
C LYS A 142 14.62 6.60 5.88
N ALA A 143 14.81 5.29 6.02
CA ALA A 143 16.13 4.71 6.23
C ALA A 143 17.09 5.02 5.06
N ARG A 144 16.61 4.90 3.82
CA ARG A 144 17.39 5.21 2.61
C ARG A 144 17.72 6.70 2.49
N ALA A 145 16.81 7.57 2.93
CA ALA A 145 16.98 9.02 2.92
C ALA A 145 17.83 9.57 4.09
N GLY A 146 18.25 8.72 5.03
CA GLY A 146 18.96 9.17 6.24
C GLY A 146 18.08 9.95 7.22
N ILE A 147 16.76 9.77 7.16
CA ILE A 147 15.79 10.43 8.06
C ILE A 147 15.54 9.51 9.25
N HIS A 148 16.10 9.86 10.41
CA HIS A 148 15.86 9.12 11.66
C HIS A 148 14.55 9.56 12.31
N GLN A 149 13.81 8.61 12.90
CA GLN A 149 12.57 8.90 13.62
C GLN A 149 12.89 9.78 14.84
N SER A 150 12.31 10.99 14.88
CA SER A 150 12.24 11.86 16.04
C SER A 150 11.19 11.38 17.03
#